data_AF-A0A2E6I4X6-F1
#
_entry.id   AF-A0A2E6I4X6-F1
#
_cell.length_a   1.000
_cell.length_b   1.000
_cell.length_c   1.000
_cell.angle_alpha   90.00
_cell.angle_beta   90.00
_cell.angle_gamma   90.00
#
_symmetry.space_group_name_H-M   'P 1'
#
loop_
_entity.id
_entity.type
_entity.pdbx_description
1 polymer ?
#
loop_
_entity_poly.entity_id
_entity_poly.type
_entity_poly.pdbx_seq_one_letter_code
_entity_poly.pdbx_strand_id
1 'polypeptide(L)'
;MPARELPPNPNLEQLKNQSRELLRAFRSEDPQAMETLREFIPRLKNEPDLPSVSIRLADAQSALARQYGFESWRKLRQHIEAPSSPDLSGDLIKAIQNTDLDRVTMLLDQDPSLIDVENDAGLSLFHTAAMYGYSRRTEENKPIVDLLPERGLEPNIFACAYLRRHEDGQQLIASDPACVHETSDRGLTALHFSAESGDRSSRRTR
;
A
#
# COMPACT_ATOMS: atom_id res chain seq x y z
N MET A 1 -6.13 6.06 28.35
CA MET A 1 -5.69 4.89 27.57
C MET A 1 -6.93 4.22 27.00
N PRO A 2 -6.96 3.84 25.71
CA PRO A 2 -8.11 3.13 25.13
C PRO A 2 -8.26 1.75 25.79
N ALA A 3 -9.50 1.31 26.00
CA ALA A 3 -9.78 -0.02 26.53
C ALA A 3 -9.58 -1.12 25.47
N ARG A 4 -9.56 -0.74 24.18
CA ARG A 4 -9.30 -1.63 23.05
C ARG A 4 -8.50 -0.90 21.97
N GLU A 5 -7.51 -1.57 21.41
CA GLU A 5 -6.77 -1.04 20.26
C GLU A 5 -7.53 -1.30 18.95
N LEU A 6 -7.42 -0.37 18.01
CA LEU A 6 -7.96 -0.58 16.67
C LEU A 6 -7.15 -1.66 15.95
N PRO A 7 -7.80 -2.59 15.23
CA PRO A 7 -7.08 -3.54 14.39
C PRO A 7 -6.35 -2.79 13.26
N PRO A 8 -5.25 -3.35 12.71
CA PRO A 8 -4.43 -2.70 11.69
C PRO A 8 -5.19 -2.33 10.40
N ASN A 9 -6.26 -3.08 10.09
CA ASN A 9 -7.20 -2.79 8.99
C ASN A 9 -8.62 -2.63 9.54
N PRO A 10 -8.98 -1.45 10.10
CA PRO A 10 -10.30 -1.25 10.70
C PRO A 10 -11.39 -1.18 9.64
N ASN A 11 -12.38 -2.07 9.74
CA ASN A 11 -13.53 -2.11 8.83
C ASN A 11 -14.75 -1.42 9.47
N LEU A 12 -15.20 -0.32 8.87
CA LEU A 12 -16.32 0.47 9.39
C LEU A 12 -17.63 -0.32 9.45
N GLU A 13 -17.90 -1.24 8.50
CA GLU A 13 -19.12 -2.06 8.52
C GLU A 13 -19.11 -3.08 9.66
N GLN A 14 -17.95 -3.67 9.95
CA GLN A 14 -17.80 -4.55 11.12
C GLN A 14 -18.07 -3.79 12.42
N LEU A 15 -17.55 -2.56 12.55
CA LEU A 15 -17.79 -1.72 13.73
C LEU A 15 -19.26 -1.28 13.85
N LYS A 16 -19.93 -1.00 12.72
CA LYS A 16 -21.38 -0.75 12.72
C LYS A 16 -22.16 -1.98 13.20
N ASN A 17 -21.77 -3.18 12.78
CA ASN A 17 -22.41 -4.41 13.24
C ASN A 17 -22.22 -4.64 14.73
N GLN A 18 -21.00 -4.45 15.25
CA GLN A 18 -20.73 -4.50 16.69
C GLN A 18 -21.58 -3.52 17.49
N SER A 19 -21.77 -2.28 16.99
CA SER A 19 -22.65 -1.31 17.68
C SER A 19 -24.12 -1.75 17.73
N ARG A 20 -24.60 -2.49 16.73
CA ARG A 20 -25.97 -3.05 16.71
C ARG A 20 -26.08 -4.25 17.64
N GLU A 21 -25.06 -5.08 17.70
CA GLU A 21 -24.97 -6.22 18.62
C GLU A 21 -24.98 -5.74 20.07
N LEU A 22 -24.18 -4.72 20.40
CA LEU A 22 -24.17 -4.10 21.73
C LEU A 22 -25.56 -3.56 22.13
N LEU A 23 -26.25 -2.89 21.20
CA LEU A 23 -27.61 -2.41 21.45
C LEU A 23 -28.62 -3.56 21.65
N ARG A 24 -28.48 -4.66 20.90
CA ARG A 24 -29.34 -5.84 21.06
C ARG A 24 -29.09 -6.52 22.40
N ALA A 25 -27.83 -6.72 22.78
CA ALA A 25 -27.45 -7.29 24.06
C ALA A 25 -27.99 -6.47 25.24
N PHE A 26 -27.90 -5.13 25.16
CA PHE A 26 -28.50 -4.25 26.17
C PHE A 26 -30.03 -4.43 26.29
N ARG A 27 -30.75 -4.56 25.17
CA ARG A 27 -32.21 -4.80 25.17
C ARG A 27 -32.61 -6.17 25.71
N SER A 28 -31.68 -7.12 25.69
CA SER A 28 -31.83 -8.43 26.31
C SER A 28 -31.35 -8.45 27.75
N GLU A 29 -31.06 -7.28 28.34
CA GLU A 29 -30.58 -7.11 29.72
C GLU A 29 -29.26 -7.85 30.00
N ASP A 30 -28.40 -7.97 28.99
CA ASP A 30 -27.06 -8.57 29.13
C ASP A 30 -26.19 -7.72 30.08
N PRO A 31 -25.68 -8.31 31.19
CA PRO A 31 -24.86 -7.59 32.16
C PRO A 31 -23.60 -6.95 31.56
N GLN A 32 -22.95 -7.60 30.59
CA GLN A 32 -21.71 -7.13 29.98
C GLN A 32 -21.97 -5.92 29.07
N ALA A 33 -23.10 -5.92 28.35
CA ALA A 33 -23.52 -4.79 27.54
C ALA A 33 -23.89 -3.57 28.41
N MET A 34 -24.56 -3.81 29.54
CA MET A 34 -24.89 -2.79 30.53
C MET A 34 -23.64 -2.14 31.14
N GLU A 35 -22.66 -2.95 31.54
CA GLU A 35 -21.38 -2.46 32.07
C GLU A 35 -20.64 -1.61 31.03
N THR A 36 -20.53 -2.10 29.80
CA THR A 36 -19.88 -1.38 28.68
C THR A 36 -20.54 -0.02 28.45
N LEU A 37 -21.87 0.03 28.41
CA LEU A 37 -22.60 1.29 28.20
C LEU A 37 -22.45 2.24 29.40
N ARG A 38 -22.46 1.72 30.64
CA ARG A 38 -22.24 2.52 31.86
C ARG A 38 -20.83 3.12 31.91
N GLU A 39 -19.82 2.37 31.47
CA GLU A 39 -18.42 2.82 31.47
C GLU A 39 -18.17 3.90 30.42
N PHE A 40 -18.60 3.67 29.17
CA PHE A 40 -18.22 4.53 28.03
C PHE A 40 -19.24 5.63 27.71
N ILE A 41 -20.39 5.70 28.41
CA ILE A 41 -21.37 6.77 28.19
C ILE A 41 -21.50 7.65 29.44
N PRO A 42 -21.05 8.92 29.39
CA PRO A 42 -21.05 9.82 30.55
C PRO A 42 -22.42 9.98 31.22
N ARG A 43 -23.51 10.05 30.44
CA ARG A 43 -24.88 10.19 30.98
C ARG A 43 -25.38 8.96 31.73
N LEU A 44 -24.77 7.79 31.52
CA LEU A 44 -25.20 6.52 32.11
C LEU A 44 -24.39 6.12 33.35
N LYS A 45 -23.27 6.80 33.61
CA LYS A 45 -22.31 6.42 34.65
C LYS A 45 -22.92 6.31 36.04
N ASN A 46 -23.87 7.20 36.36
CA ASN A 46 -24.53 7.28 37.66
C ASN A 46 -26.02 6.91 37.59
N GLU A 47 -26.45 6.21 36.54
CA GLU A 47 -27.86 5.89 36.34
C GLU A 47 -28.26 4.67 37.18
N PRO A 48 -29.13 4.83 38.20
CA PRO A 48 -29.50 3.76 39.12
C PRO A 48 -30.37 2.69 38.46
N ASP A 49 -31.23 3.08 37.52
CA ASP A 49 -32.16 2.18 36.80
C ASP A 49 -31.78 2.08 35.32
N LEU A 50 -30.57 1.60 35.07
CA LEU A 50 -30.01 1.46 33.73
C LEU A 50 -30.90 0.64 32.76
N PRO A 51 -31.54 -0.48 33.15
CA PRO A 51 -32.41 -1.26 32.25
C PRO A 51 -33.58 -0.47 31.67
N SER A 52 -34.14 0.48 32.43
CA SER A 52 -35.28 1.30 32.00
C SER A 52 -34.91 2.45 31.07
N VAL A 53 -33.61 2.72 30.86
CA VAL A 53 -33.15 3.87 30.08
C VAL A 53 -33.35 3.62 28.58
N SER A 54 -33.89 4.61 27.88
CA SER A 54 -33.90 4.60 26.42
C SER A 54 -32.48 4.77 25.85
N ILE A 55 -31.92 3.67 25.35
CA ILE A 55 -30.64 3.63 24.62
C ILE A 55 -30.90 3.56 23.11
N ARG A 56 -30.25 4.45 22.36
CA ARG A 56 -30.32 4.50 20.90
C ARG A 56 -29.07 3.90 20.28
N LEU A 57 -29.11 3.63 18.96
CA LEU A 57 -27.93 3.17 18.23
C LEU A 57 -26.76 4.15 18.32
N ALA A 58 -27.04 5.46 18.37
CA ALA A 58 -26.01 6.49 18.53
C ALA A 58 -25.26 6.37 19.86
N ASP A 59 -25.93 5.94 20.93
CA ASP A 59 -25.30 5.68 22.22
C ASP A 59 -24.33 4.50 22.12
N ALA A 60 -24.77 3.38 21.54
CA ALA A 60 -23.94 2.20 21.33
C ALA A 60 -22.72 2.48 20.42
N GLN A 61 -22.91 3.24 19.34
CA GLN A 61 -21.82 3.72 18.50
C GLN A 61 -20.85 4.63 19.27
N SER A 62 -21.36 5.50 20.14
CA SER A 62 -20.54 6.39 20.95
C SER A 62 -19.76 5.65 22.03
N ALA A 63 -20.33 4.60 22.63
CA ALA A 63 -19.65 3.73 23.57
C ALA A 63 -18.49 3.01 22.89
N LEU A 64 -18.75 2.40 21.72
CA LEU A 64 -17.74 1.70 20.94
C LEU A 64 -16.59 2.64 20.52
N ALA A 65 -16.92 3.86 20.04
CA ALA A 65 -15.89 4.84 19.70
C ALA A 65 -14.97 5.17 20.88
N ARG A 66 -15.54 5.38 22.07
CA ARG A 66 -14.76 5.68 23.28
C ARG A 66 -13.95 4.50 23.79
N GLN A 67 -14.45 3.28 23.61
CA GLN A 67 -13.70 2.06 23.90
C GLN A 67 -12.40 2.01 23.08
N TYR A 68 -12.44 2.45 21.83
CA TYR A 68 -11.28 2.61 20.94
C TYR A 68 -10.51 3.93 21.13
N GLY A 69 -10.86 4.74 22.13
CA GLY A 69 -10.17 6.01 22.43
C GLY A 69 -10.65 7.24 21.66
N PHE A 70 -11.73 7.15 20.89
CA PHE A 70 -12.30 8.27 20.15
C PHE A 70 -13.44 8.93 20.92
N GLU A 71 -13.48 10.27 20.95
CA GLU A 71 -14.52 11.01 21.69
C GLU A 71 -15.94 10.84 21.13
N SER A 72 -16.04 10.49 19.83
CA SER A 72 -17.31 10.31 19.13
C SER A 72 -17.16 9.35 17.95
N TRP A 73 -18.28 8.77 17.54
CA TRP A 73 -18.37 7.94 16.33
C TRP A 73 -17.89 8.68 15.07
N ARG A 74 -18.16 9.99 14.96
CA ARG A 74 -17.70 10.81 13.84
C ARG A 74 -16.17 10.88 13.78
N LYS A 75 -15.50 11.06 14.92
CA LYS A 75 -14.02 11.08 14.98
C LYS A 75 -13.42 9.72 14.63
N LEU A 76 -14.01 8.63 15.13
CA LEU A 76 -13.60 7.27 14.75
C LEU A 76 -13.75 7.04 13.24
N ARG A 77 -14.91 7.41 12.69
CA ARG A 77 -15.19 7.28 11.25
C ARG A 77 -14.20 8.09 10.43
N GLN A 78 -13.94 9.34 10.82
CA GLN A 78 -12.94 10.19 10.16
C GLN A 78 -11.55 9.60 10.22
N HIS A 79 -11.18 8.91 11.29
CA HIS A 79 -9.87 8.26 11.40
C HIS A 79 -9.76 7.02 10.49
N ILE A 80 -10.85 6.25 10.35
CA ILE A 80 -10.90 5.06 9.47
C ILE A 80 -11.00 5.45 8.00
N GLU A 81 -11.80 6.47 7.70
CA GLU A 81 -12.02 6.98 6.33
C GLU A 81 -11.00 8.03 5.90
N ALA A 82 -10.17 8.51 6.83
CA ALA A 82 -9.01 9.31 6.45
C ALA A 82 -8.19 8.45 5.50
N PRO A 83 -7.78 8.98 4.34
CA PRO A 83 -6.77 8.29 3.57
C PRO A 83 -5.59 8.10 4.51
N SER A 84 -5.25 6.84 4.79
CA SER A 84 -3.90 6.50 5.24
C SER A 84 -2.95 7.32 4.37
N SER A 85 -1.92 7.90 4.98
CA SER A 85 -0.90 8.70 4.28
C SER A 85 -0.70 8.18 2.85
N PRO A 86 -0.79 9.03 1.82
CA PRO A 86 -0.81 8.58 0.43
C PRO A 86 0.34 7.60 0.23
N ASP A 87 0.00 6.40 -0.27
CA ASP A 87 0.99 5.37 -0.61
C ASP A 87 1.71 5.83 -1.87
N LEU A 88 2.63 6.78 -1.70
CA LEU A 88 3.36 7.40 -2.80
C LEU A 88 4.17 6.34 -3.58
N SER A 89 4.69 5.33 -2.87
CA SER A 89 5.38 4.18 -3.47
C SER A 89 4.44 3.38 -4.38
N GLY A 90 3.29 2.93 -3.86
CA GLY A 90 2.32 2.19 -4.65
C GLY A 90 1.72 3.01 -5.80
N ASP A 91 1.50 4.30 -5.59
CA ASP A 91 1.04 5.22 -6.63
C ASP A 91 2.10 5.43 -7.73
N LEU A 92 3.38 5.49 -7.38
CA LEU A 92 4.48 5.59 -8.32
C LEU A 92 4.57 4.33 -9.19
N ILE A 93 4.50 3.14 -8.58
CA ILE A 93 4.50 1.88 -9.32
C ILE A 93 3.31 1.81 -10.29
N LYS A 94 2.11 2.22 -9.87
CA LYS A 94 0.92 2.26 -10.73
C LYS A 94 1.08 3.26 -11.87
N ALA A 95 1.67 4.43 -11.62
CA ALA A 95 1.93 5.44 -12.64
C ALA A 95 2.86 4.88 -13.74
N ILE A 96 3.92 4.16 -13.36
CA ILE A 96 4.82 3.47 -14.30
C ILE A 96 4.07 2.39 -15.10
N GLN A 97 3.23 1.59 -14.45
CA GLN A 97 2.46 0.53 -15.12
C GLN A 97 1.46 1.09 -16.15
N ASN A 98 0.94 2.30 -15.91
CA ASN A 98 -0.02 2.99 -16.77
C ASN A 98 0.63 3.97 -17.76
N THR A 99 1.96 4.05 -17.82
CA THR A 99 2.69 4.98 -18.70
C THR A 99 2.40 6.45 -18.41
N ASP A 100 2.13 6.80 -17.16
CA ASP A 100 1.80 8.17 -16.75
C ASP A 100 3.07 8.95 -16.36
N LEU A 101 3.78 9.47 -17.37
CA LEU A 101 5.02 10.24 -17.19
C LEU A 101 4.83 11.46 -16.28
N ASP A 102 3.72 12.18 -16.43
CA ASP A 102 3.44 13.39 -15.65
C ASP A 102 3.29 13.04 -14.17
N ARG A 103 2.57 11.96 -13.87
CA ARG A 103 2.41 11.50 -12.49
C ARG A 103 3.70 10.96 -11.89
N VAL A 104 4.50 10.21 -12.66
CA VAL A 104 5.83 9.76 -12.22
C VAL A 104 6.72 10.94 -11.87
N THR A 105 6.77 11.95 -12.74
CA THR A 105 7.57 13.16 -12.53
C THR A 105 7.13 13.90 -11.29
N MET A 106 5.82 14.13 -11.14
CA MET A 106 5.25 14.80 -9.98
C MET A 106 5.57 14.08 -8.66
N LEU A 107 5.49 12.75 -8.64
CA LEU A 107 5.76 11.95 -7.43
C LEU A 107 7.24 11.98 -7.05
N LEU A 108 8.15 11.85 -8.02
CA LEU A 108 9.60 11.96 -7.78
C LEU A 108 10.03 13.37 -7.38
N ASP A 109 9.37 14.41 -7.90
CA ASP A 109 9.59 15.80 -7.47
C ASP A 109 9.06 16.06 -6.05
N GLN A 110 7.93 15.44 -5.70
CA GLN A 110 7.34 15.53 -4.37
C GLN A 110 8.18 14.82 -3.31
N ASP A 111 8.72 13.65 -3.64
CA ASP A 111 9.56 12.85 -2.75
C ASP A 111 10.67 12.13 -3.54
N PRO A 112 11.89 12.69 -3.56
CA PRO A 112 13.03 12.06 -4.22
C PRO A 112 13.46 10.73 -3.60
N SER A 113 13.07 10.42 -2.35
CA SER A 113 13.42 9.15 -1.71
C SER A 113 12.68 7.96 -2.31
N LEU A 114 11.62 8.21 -3.10
CA LEU A 114 10.90 7.17 -3.82
C LEU A 114 11.75 6.47 -4.88
N ILE A 115 12.94 6.98 -5.20
CA ILE A 115 13.83 6.40 -6.22
C ILE A 115 14.27 4.96 -5.89
N ASP A 116 14.31 4.63 -4.60
CA ASP A 116 14.70 3.32 -4.06
C ASP A 116 13.52 2.34 -3.91
N VAL A 117 12.32 2.73 -4.38
CA VAL A 117 11.13 1.88 -4.30
C VAL A 117 11.25 0.66 -5.22
N GLU A 118 10.89 -0.48 -4.68
CA GLU A 118 10.72 -1.72 -5.42
C GLU A 118 9.23 -2.08 -5.54
N ASN A 119 8.85 -2.74 -6.63
CA ASN A 119 7.50 -3.27 -6.78
C ASN A 119 7.32 -4.57 -5.96
N ASP A 120 6.10 -5.12 -5.92
CA ASP A 120 5.78 -6.37 -5.21
C ASP A 120 6.61 -7.60 -5.63
N ALA A 121 7.37 -7.51 -6.73
CA ALA A 121 8.27 -8.55 -7.21
C ALA A 121 9.75 -8.31 -6.85
N GLY A 122 10.06 -7.30 -6.04
CA GLY A 122 11.42 -6.92 -5.66
C GLY A 122 12.21 -6.29 -6.81
N LEU A 123 11.51 -5.65 -7.75
CA LEU A 123 12.14 -5.03 -8.92
C LEU A 123 12.17 -3.51 -8.74
N SER A 124 13.34 -2.92 -8.98
CA SER A 124 13.52 -1.47 -8.95
C SER A 124 12.60 -0.74 -9.93
N LEU A 125 12.41 0.57 -9.72
CA LEU A 125 11.66 1.43 -10.64
C LEU A 125 12.18 1.33 -12.07
N PHE A 126 13.49 1.32 -12.26
CA PHE A 126 14.11 1.22 -13.58
C PHE A 126 13.71 -0.07 -14.29
N HIS A 127 13.82 -1.20 -13.59
CA HIS A 127 13.45 -2.49 -14.15
C HIS A 127 11.94 -2.58 -14.39
N THR A 128 11.13 -2.01 -13.49
CA THR A 128 9.68 -1.92 -13.65
C THR A 128 9.30 -1.12 -14.90
N ALA A 129 9.89 0.07 -15.10
CA ALA A 129 9.65 0.90 -16.29
C ALA A 129 10.15 0.23 -17.59
N ALA A 130 11.23 -0.55 -17.52
CA ALA A 130 11.69 -1.35 -18.65
C ALA A 130 10.72 -2.49 -19.01
N MET A 131 10.14 -3.15 -18.01
CA MET A 131 9.27 -4.31 -18.18
C MET A 131 7.87 -3.91 -18.68
N TYR A 132 7.28 -2.87 -18.08
CA TYR A 132 5.99 -2.32 -18.50
C TYR A 132 6.23 -1.34 -19.65
N GLY A 133 5.49 -1.44 -20.77
CA GLY A 133 5.54 -0.42 -21.84
C GLY A 133 6.84 -0.29 -22.66
N TYR A 134 7.97 -0.88 -22.25
CA TYR A 134 9.24 -0.90 -23.00
C TYR A 134 9.63 -2.34 -23.43
N SER A 135 8.61 -3.11 -23.86
CA SER A 135 8.72 -4.55 -24.11
C SER A 135 9.04 -4.92 -25.57
N ARG A 136 9.60 -3.99 -26.37
CA ARG A 136 9.84 -4.11 -27.83
C ARG A 136 8.58 -4.24 -28.70
N ARG A 137 7.40 -4.43 -28.09
CA ARG A 137 6.08 -4.37 -28.76
C ARG A 137 5.50 -2.96 -28.75
N THR A 138 5.78 -2.24 -27.68
CA THR A 138 5.50 -0.82 -27.47
C THR A 138 6.74 -0.19 -26.81
N GLU A 139 6.93 1.11 -27.02
CA GLU A 139 7.95 1.96 -26.37
C GLU A 139 7.29 3.06 -25.54
N GLU A 140 6.08 2.80 -25.05
CA GLU A 140 5.26 3.77 -24.33
C GLU A 140 6.00 4.30 -23.09
N ASN A 141 6.73 3.43 -22.38
CA ASN A 141 7.50 3.82 -21.20
C ASN A 141 8.90 4.37 -21.52
N LYS A 142 9.25 4.55 -22.80
CA LYS A 142 10.54 5.13 -23.19
C LYS A 142 10.85 6.45 -22.49
N PRO A 143 9.92 7.43 -22.42
CA PRO A 143 10.18 8.70 -21.73
C PRO A 143 10.47 8.52 -20.24
N ILE A 144 9.82 7.55 -19.59
CA ILE A 144 10.07 7.25 -18.17
C ILE A 144 11.46 6.63 -18.00
N VAL A 145 11.82 5.67 -18.85
CA VAL A 145 13.16 5.04 -18.83
C VAL A 145 14.28 6.06 -19.08
N ASP A 146 14.04 7.04 -19.95
CA ASP A 146 15.00 8.11 -20.24
C ASP A 146 15.06 9.16 -19.11
N LEU A 147 13.96 9.39 -18.36
CA LEU A 147 13.90 10.31 -17.21
C LEU A 147 14.66 9.78 -15.98
N LEU A 148 14.64 8.47 -15.73
CA LEU A 148 15.18 7.89 -14.50
C LEU A 148 16.69 8.17 -14.27
N PRO A 149 17.58 8.05 -15.28
CA PRO A 149 18.97 8.47 -15.15
C PRO A 149 19.14 9.94 -14.80
N GLU A 150 18.31 10.83 -15.35
CA GLU A 150 18.35 12.27 -15.04
C GLU A 150 18.03 12.56 -13.57
N ARG A 151 17.33 11.63 -12.90
CA ARG A 151 17.01 11.69 -11.47
C ARG A 151 18.03 10.96 -10.58
N GLY A 152 19.11 10.42 -11.17
CA GLY A 152 20.17 9.72 -10.46
C GLY A 152 19.94 8.21 -10.31
N LEU A 153 18.94 7.65 -11.00
CA LEU A 153 18.70 6.21 -11.00
C LEU A 153 19.38 5.56 -12.19
N GLU A 154 20.57 5.02 -11.96
CA GLU A 154 21.29 4.26 -12.98
C GLU A 154 20.70 2.85 -13.17
N PRO A 155 20.73 2.30 -14.39
CA PRO A 155 20.26 0.95 -14.65
C PRO A 155 21.19 -0.07 -13.98
N ASN A 156 20.62 -0.97 -13.18
CA ASN A 156 21.35 -2.11 -12.65
C ASN A 156 21.54 -3.22 -13.71
N ILE A 157 22.30 -4.26 -13.35
CA ILE A 157 22.66 -5.35 -14.27
C ILE A 157 21.44 -6.05 -14.86
N PHE A 158 20.35 -6.17 -14.08
CA PHE A 158 19.09 -6.79 -14.53
C PHE A 158 18.37 -5.92 -15.57
N ALA A 159 18.29 -4.60 -15.34
CA ALA A 159 17.72 -3.66 -16.29
C ALA A 159 18.54 -3.59 -17.58
N CYS A 160 19.88 -3.55 -17.48
CA CYS A 160 20.78 -3.60 -18.64
C CYS A 160 20.58 -4.87 -19.47
N ALA A 161 20.49 -6.03 -18.81
CA ALA A 161 20.21 -7.32 -19.43
C ALA A 161 18.84 -7.35 -20.14
N TYR A 162 17.79 -6.85 -19.49
CA TYR A 162 16.44 -6.82 -20.06
C TYR A 162 16.33 -5.89 -21.28
N LEU A 163 16.89 -4.69 -21.17
CA LEU A 163 16.89 -3.67 -22.22
C LEU A 163 17.90 -3.96 -23.35
N ARG A 164 18.80 -4.92 -23.15
CA ARG A 164 19.96 -5.20 -24.01
C ARG A 164 20.87 -3.98 -24.21
N ARG A 165 21.04 -3.21 -23.14
CA ARG A 165 22.02 -2.12 -23.05
C ARG A 165 23.40 -2.71 -22.81
N HIS A 166 23.98 -3.31 -23.85
CA HIS A 166 25.23 -4.07 -23.76
C HIS A 166 26.41 -3.22 -23.26
N GLU A 167 26.51 -1.98 -23.71
CA GLU A 167 27.59 -1.07 -23.32
C GLU A 167 27.47 -0.68 -21.83
N ASP A 168 26.27 -0.26 -21.39
CA ASP A 168 26.03 0.09 -19.99
C ASP A 168 26.23 -1.11 -19.06
N GLY A 169 25.77 -2.29 -19.47
CA GLY A 169 26.03 -3.54 -18.75
C GLY A 169 27.51 -3.88 -18.64
N GLN A 170 28.29 -3.68 -19.71
CA GLN A 170 29.74 -3.90 -19.69
C GLN A 170 30.46 -2.91 -18.77
N GLN A 171 30.05 -1.64 -18.79
CA GLN A 171 30.60 -0.62 -17.89
C GLN A 171 30.30 -0.96 -16.43
N LEU A 172 29.06 -1.36 -16.13
CA LEU A 172 28.67 -1.77 -14.78
C LEU A 172 29.50 -2.95 -14.27
N ILE A 173 29.70 -3.99 -15.10
CA ILE A 173 30.55 -5.15 -14.77
C ILE A 173 32.01 -4.73 -14.59
N ALA A 174 32.51 -3.78 -15.38
CA ALA A 174 33.87 -3.29 -15.26
C ALA A 174 34.09 -2.51 -13.95
N SER A 175 33.09 -1.75 -13.49
CA SER A 175 33.14 -1.04 -12.21
C SER A 175 32.87 -1.94 -11.00
N ASP A 176 31.97 -2.91 -11.15
CA ASP A 176 31.59 -3.86 -10.11
C ASP A 176 31.39 -5.27 -10.70
N PRO A 177 32.44 -6.09 -10.74
CA PRO A 177 32.34 -7.45 -11.24
C PRO A 177 31.43 -8.36 -10.42
N ALA A 178 31.10 -8.03 -9.17
CA ALA A 178 30.24 -8.86 -8.32
C ALA A 178 28.78 -8.83 -8.79
N CYS A 179 28.37 -7.77 -9.48
CA CYS A 179 26.99 -7.58 -9.92
C CYS A 179 26.47 -8.73 -10.81
N VAL A 180 27.35 -9.44 -11.52
CA VAL A 180 26.97 -10.60 -12.36
C VAL A 180 26.41 -11.79 -11.58
N HIS A 181 26.75 -11.87 -10.29
CA HIS A 181 26.32 -12.92 -9.38
C HIS A 181 25.12 -12.51 -8.52
N GLU A 182 24.64 -11.28 -8.65
CA GLU A 182 23.43 -10.85 -7.98
C GLU A 182 22.23 -11.67 -8.46
N THR A 183 21.34 -11.93 -7.52
CA THR A 183 20.06 -12.57 -7.76
C THR A 183 18.95 -11.64 -7.31
N SER A 184 17.89 -11.53 -8.11
CA SER A 184 16.65 -10.90 -7.64
C SER A 184 16.06 -11.69 -6.46
N ASP A 185 15.03 -11.15 -5.82
CA ASP A 185 14.26 -11.82 -4.75
C ASP A 185 13.68 -13.18 -5.17
N ARG A 186 13.56 -13.43 -6.47
CA ARG A 186 13.12 -14.71 -7.05
C ARG A 186 14.27 -15.67 -7.37
N GLY A 187 15.50 -15.33 -6.98
CA GLY A 187 16.70 -16.11 -7.26
C GLY A 187 17.20 -16.00 -8.71
N LEU A 188 16.71 -15.02 -9.49
CA LEU A 188 17.05 -14.89 -10.91
C LEU A 188 18.30 -14.02 -11.10
N THR A 189 19.28 -14.53 -11.83
CA THR A 189 20.46 -13.76 -12.27
C THR A 189 20.19 -12.96 -13.55
N ALA A 190 21.04 -11.98 -13.86
CA ALA A 190 20.97 -11.21 -15.11
C ALA A 190 20.95 -12.07 -16.39
N LEU A 191 21.53 -13.29 -16.35
CA LEU A 191 21.48 -14.23 -17.47
C LEU A 191 20.04 -14.74 -17.73
N HIS A 192 19.24 -14.96 -16.69
CA HIS A 192 17.84 -15.36 -16.83
C HIS A 192 17.02 -14.28 -17.55
N PHE A 193 17.21 -13.00 -17.17
CA PHE A 193 16.54 -11.88 -17.81
C PHE A 193 17.00 -11.65 -19.26
N SER A 194 18.29 -11.89 -19.54
CA SER A 194 18.82 -11.87 -20.91
C SER A 194 18.16 -12.92 -21.80
N ALA A 195 17.95 -14.13 -21.27
CA ALA A 195 17.26 -15.22 -21.98
C ALA A 195 15.79 -14.89 -22.23
N GLU A 196 15.08 -14.31 -21.26
CA GLU A 196 13.68 -13.91 -21.43
C GLU A 196 13.50 -12.87 -22.54
N SER A 197 14.37 -11.85 -22.58
CA SER A 197 14.35 -10.87 -23.67
C SER A 197 14.76 -11.50 -25.01
N GLY A 198 15.64 -12.52 -24.98
CA GLY A 198 16.14 -13.31 -26.10
C GLY A 198 15.06 -14.14 -26.81
N ASP A 199 14.23 -14.84 -26.04
CA ASP A 199 13.27 -15.82 -26.56
C ASP A 199 11.97 -15.18 -27.07
N ARG A 200 11.65 -13.95 -26.66
CA ARG A 200 10.51 -13.22 -27.24
C ARG A 200 10.73 -12.85 -28.72
N SER A 201 11.97 -12.88 -29.22
CA SER A 201 12.30 -12.76 -30.65
C SER A 201 12.07 -14.04 -31.47
N SER A 202 12.17 -15.23 -30.85
CA SER A 202 12.10 -16.52 -31.55
C SER A 202 10.66 -16.97 -31.86
N ARG A 203 9.64 -16.37 -31.22
CA ARG A 203 8.21 -16.55 -31.56
C ARG A 203 7.77 -15.83 -32.84
N ARG A 204 8.71 -15.33 -33.64
CA ARG A 204 8.47 -14.65 -34.93
C ARG A 204 8.94 -15.49 -36.13
N THR A 205 8.71 -16.79 -36.10
CA THR A 205 8.67 -17.63 -37.32
C THR A 205 7.69 -18.78 -37.12
N ARG A 206 6.40 -18.52 -37.31
CA ARG A 206 5.44 -19.45 -37.93
C ARG A 206 4.14 -18.73 -38.25
#